data_AF-X1GD60-F1
#
_entry.id   AF-X1GD60-F1
#
_cell.length_a   1.000
_cell.length_b   1.000
_cell.length_c   1.000
_cell.angle_alpha   90.00
_cell.angle_beta   90.00
_cell.angle_gamma   90.00
#
_symmetry.space_group_name_H-M   'P 1'
#
loop_
_entity.id
_entity.type
_entity.pdbx_description
1 polymer ?
#
loop_
_entity_poly.entity_id
_entity_poly.type
_entity_poly.pdbx_seq_one_letter_code
_entity_poly.pdbx_strand_id
1 'polypeptide(L)' 'MEKTGYIILIIVTIAWIIAWIVGMFENVWLGIIGLVTIIGLGLLFIKALTDRLESKKDDKYSKDVKK' A
#
# COMPACT_ATOMS: atom_id res chain seq x y z
N MET A 1 9.14 29.12 -12.09
CA MET A 1 9.83 29.02 -10.79
C MET A 1 9.21 27.92 -9.94
N GLU A 2 7.88 27.91 -9.80
CA GLU A 2 7.17 26.93 -8.94
C GLU A 2 7.20 25.49 -9.51
N LYS A 3 6.89 25.30 -10.80
CA LYS A 3 6.84 23.96 -11.42
C LYS A 3 8.18 23.22 -11.41
N THR A 4 9.29 23.92 -11.63
CA THR A 4 10.64 23.34 -11.57
C THR A 4 11.00 22.92 -10.15
N GLY A 5 10.60 23.71 -9.14
CA GLY A 5 10.76 23.34 -7.74
C GLY A 5 9.98 22.07 -7.38
N TYR A 6 8.73 21.95 -7.82
CA TYR A 6 7.93 20.74 -7.59
C TYR A 6 8.51 19.49 -8.26
N ILE A 7 9.07 19.62 -9.46
CA ILE A 7 9.72 18.50 -10.15
C ILE A 7 10.95 18.03 -9.37
N ILE A 8 11.80 18.95 -8.91
CA ILE A 8 12.96 18.61 -8.09
C ILE A 8 12.52 17.95 -6.78
N LEU A 9 11.48 18.50 -6.14
CA LEU A 9 10.94 17.98 -4.88
C LEU A 9 10.44 16.53 -5.03
N ILE A 10 9.75 16.22 -6.13
CA ILE A 10 9.30 14.86 -6.45
C ILE A 10 10.50 13.92 -6.60
N ILE A 11 11.52 14.32 -7.34
CA ILE A 11 12.71 13.49 -7.57
C ILE A 11 13.43 13.21 -6.24
N VAL A 12 13.63 14.24 -5.42
CA VAL A 12 14.25 14.12 -4.09
C VAL A 12 13.42 13.22 -3.18
N THR A 13 12.10 13.36 -3.19
CA THR A 13 11.20 12.53 -2.37
C THR A 13 11.28 11.06 -2.79
N ILE A 14 11.25 10.77 -4.09
CA ILE A 14 11.37 9.41 -4.60
C ILE A 14 12.74 8.82 -4.25
N ALA A 15 13.82 9.58 -4.46
CA ALA A 15 15.17 9.14 -4.11
C ALA A 15 15.33 8.86 -2.61
N TRP A 16 14.70 9.69 -1.75
CA TRP A 16 14.71 9.47 -0.30
C TRP A 16 13.94 8.20 0.09
N ILE A 17 12.76 7.97 -0.48
CA ILE A 17 11.98 6.74 -0.22
C ILE A 17 12.80 5.50 -0.63
N ILE A 18 13.44 5.54 -1.80
CA ILE A 18 14.29 4.43 -2.27
C ILE A 18 15.48 4.22 -1.33
N ALA A 19 16.19 5.29 -0.96
CA ALA A 19 17.31 5.21 -0.03
C ALA A 19 16.89 4.65 1.34
N TRP A 20 15.68 4.99 1.81
CA TRP A 20 15.13 4.46 3.06
C TRP A 20 14.84 2.96 2.96
N ILE A 21 14.23 2.52 1.86
CA ILE A 21 13.98 1.09 1.58
C ILE A 21 15.31 0.32 1.49
N VAL A 22 16.31 0.87 0.79
CA VAL A 22 17.64 0.23 0.65
C VAL A 22 18.38 0.21 1.98
N GLY A 23 18.28 1.28 2.79
CA GLY A 23 18.86 1.36 4.13
C GLY A 23 18.30 0.32 5.10
N MET A 24 17.07 -0.15 4.90
CA MET A 24 16.54 -1.29 5.68
C MET A 24 17.34 -2.57 5.48
N PHE A 25 18.04 -2.72 4.34
CA PHE A 25 18.87 -3.88 4.04
C PHE A 25 20.30 -3.78 4.59
N GLU A 26 20.72 -2.64 5.12
CA GLU A 26 22.03 -2.52 5.79
C GLU A 26 22.11 -3.41 7.04
N ASN A 27 20.97 -3.63 7.71
CA ASN A 27 20.84 -4.60 8.77
C ASN A 27 19.94 -5.75 8.31
N VAL A 28 20.54 -6.86 7.89
CA VAL A 28 19.83 -8.05 7.36
C VAL A 28 18.64 -8.47 8.23
N TRP A 29 18.80 -8.47 9.56
CA TRP A 29 17.73 -8.81 10.50
C TRP A 29 16.55 -7.82 10.48
N LEU A 30 16.83 -6.51 10.44
CA LEU A 30 15.80 -5.47 10.35
C LEU A 30 15.14 -5.47 8.97
N GLY A 31 15.90 -5.72 7.91
CA GLY A 31 15.40 -5.86 6.54
C GLY A 31 14.43 -7.03 6.39
N ILE A 32 14.71 -8.18 7.00
CA ILE A 32 13.79 -9.33 7.01
C ILE A 32 12.47 -8.98 7.73
N ILE A 33 12.54 -8.34 8.91
CA ILE A 33 11.34 -7.90 9.64
C ILE A 33 10.53 -6.90 8.82
N GLY A 34 11.20 -5.95 8.16
CA GLY A 34 10.58 -4.97 7.27
C GLY A 34 9.87 -5.63 6.09
N LEU A 35 10.53 -6.58 5.41
CA LEU A 35 9.95 -7.32 4.30
C LEU A 35 8.72 -8.14 4.72
N VAL A 36 8.81 -8.87 5.84
CA VAL A 36 7.68 -9.65 6.37
C VAL A 36 6.50 -8.73 6.70
N THR A 37 6.78 -7.55 7.26
CA THR A 37 5.76 -6.55 7.59
C THR A 37 5.09 -5.97 6.33
N ILE A 38 5.87 -5.62 5.30
CA ILE A 38 5.36 -5.12 4.01
C ILE A 38 4.48 -6.17 3.34
N ILE A 39 4.94 -7.43 3.31
CA ILE A 39 4.16 -8.54 2.73
C ILE A 39 2.88 -8.76 3.55
N GLY A 40 2.97 -8.79 4.88
CA GLY A 40 1.82 -8.97 5.76
C GLY A 40 0.76 -7.86 5.59
N LEU A 41 1.19 -6.60 5.58
CA LEU A 41 0.31 -5.46 5.34
C LEU A 41 -0.26 -5.46 3.92
N GLY A 42 0.54 -5.82 2.91
CA GLY A 42 0.08 -5.95 1.53
C GLY A 42 -1.01 -7.00 1.37
N LEU A 43 -0.85 -8.17 2.00
CA LEU A 43 -1.86 -9.22 2.01
C LEU A 43 -3.15 -8.78 2.72
N LEU A 44 -3.02 -8.10 3.87
CA LEU A 44 -4.18 -7.56 4.59
C LEU A 44 -4.91 -6.49 3.77
N PHE A 45 -4.17 -5.64 3.07
CA PHE A 45 -4.74 -4.61 2.20
C PHE A 45 -5.50 -5.23 1.02
N ILE A 46 -4.92 -6.22 0.35
CA ILE A 46 -5.58 -6.95 -0.74
C ILE A 46 -6.83 -7.65 -0.20
N LYS A 47 -6.74 -8.33 0.95
CA LYS A 47 -7.90 -8.96 1.60
C LYS A 47 -9.02 -7.94 1.85
N ALA A 48 -8.69 -6.78 2.43
CA ALA A 48 -9.66 -5.73 2.70
C ALA A 48 -10.29 -5.19 1.40
N LEU A 49 -9.52 -5.06 0.33
CA LEU A 49 -10.02 -4.63 -0.97
C LEU A 49 -10.96 -5.67 -1.59
N THR A 50 -10.58 -6.95 -1.55
CA THR A 50 -11.40 -8.06 -2.03
C THR A 50 -12.71 -8.16 -1.25
N ASP A 51 -12.66 -8.10 0.08
CA ASP A 51 -13.83 -8.11 0.95
C ASP A 51 -14.80 -6.95 0.63
N ARG A 52 -14.25 -5.75 0.40
CA ARG A 52 -15.03 -4.58 -0.03
C ARG A 52 -15.68 -4.77 -1.41
N LEU A 53 -14.99 -5.43 -2.35
CA LEU A 53 -15.51 -5.71 -3.69
C LEU A 53 -16.57 -6.81 -3.68
N GLU A 54 -16.38 -7.83 -2.84
CA GLU A 54 -17.29 -8.96 -2.68
C GLU A 54 -18.59 -8.55 -1.97
N SER A 55 -18.49 -7.71 -0.93
CA SER A 55 -19.63 -7.03 -0.30
C SER A 55 -20.49 -6.27 -1.32
N LYS A 56 -19.86 -5.60 -2.30
CA LYS A 56 -20.58 -4.90 -3.38
C LYS A 56 -21.29 -5.85 -4.36
N LYS A 57 -20.86 -7.11 -4.43
CA LYS A 57 -21.38 -8.15 -5.32
C LYS A 57 -22.53 -8.91 -4.66
N ASP A 58 -22.47 -9.08 -3.34
CA ASP A 58 -23.52 -9.71 -2.52
C ASP A 58 -24.75 -8.80 -2.33
N ASP A 59 -24.58 -7.48 -2.38
CA ASP A 59 -25.66 -6.49 -2.36
C ASP A 59 -26.67 -6.67 -3.53
N LYS A 60 -26.30 -7.42 -4.58
CA LYS A 60 -27.20 -7.75 -5.69
C LYS A 60 -28.33 -8.73 -5.30
N TYR A 61 -28.17 -9.48 -4.21
CA TYR A 61 -29.19 -10.43 -3.73
C TYR A 61 -30.02 -9.91 -2.55
N SER A 62 -29.72 -8.73 -1.99
CA SER A 62 -30.54 -8.12 -0.94
C SER A 62 -31.81 -7.40 -1.47
N LYS A 63 -32.38 -7.89 -2.59
CA LYS A 63 -33.70 -7.46 -3.09
C LYS A 63 -34.86 -8.37 -2.69
N ASP A 64 -34.60 -9.42 -1.91
CA ASP A 64 -35.63 -10.34 -1.39
C ASP A 64 -35.73 -10.30 0.14
N VAL A 65 -35.78 -9.09 0.72
CA VAL A 65 -36.36 -8.92 2.06
C VAL A 65 -37.84 -8.64 1.86
N LYS A 66 -38.66 -9.69 2.00
CA LYS A 66 -40.10 -9.56 2.13
C LYS A 66 -40.43 -8.64 3.31
N LYS A 67 -41.34 -7.72 3.01
CA LYS A 67 -42.06 -6.75 3.83
C LYS A 67 -42.46 -7.26 5.21
#